data_AF-A0A9E2JWW4-F1
#
_entry.id   AF-A0A9E2JWW4-F1
#
_cell.length_a   1.000
_cell.length_b   1.000
_cell.length_c   1.000
_cell.angle_alpha   90.00
_cell.angle_beta   90.00
_cell.angle_gamma   90.00
#
_symmetry.space_group_name_H-M   'P 1'
#
loop_
_entity.id
_entity.type
_entity.pdbx_description
1 polymer ?
#
loop_
_entity_poly.entity_id
_entity_poly.type
_entity_poly.pdbx_seq_one_letter_code
_entity_poly.pdbx_strand_id
1 'polypeptide(L)'
;MTDCPDIHPLVPVHLRKSLSRGIAREAFELAARDDGDMARVIEATAGLTRHASNQRRVGTRLRKLPGVVRVARSGDGLSVALRTRREMILLDEEGEQFREEVLVYTRVRVAPAPHRRRYSMVRVSFSPHALQRLVQRSTCGLVGLLRFIDDEAIALFGGRGLVEQTGADRCYHRSARYDGVWAGQMDRSMVGDHWPLRYETDRDRRIPTFSVRTFLSPEEMSPSLWLAWQGDDSLSMAS
;
A
#
# COMPACT_ATOMS: atom_id res chain seq x y z
N MET A 1 -19.74 15.65 27.84
CA MET A 1 -20.67 14.60 27.40
C MET A 1 -20.23 14.19 26.02
N THR A 2 -19.51 13.08 25.96
CA THR A 2 -18.79 12.61 24.79
C THR A 2 -19.70 11.65 24.04
N ASP A 3 -20.05 11.99 22.80
CA ASP A 3 -20.79 11.10 21.92
C ASP A 3 -20.03 9.78 21.76
N CYS A 4 -20.72 8.70 22.07
CA CYS A 4 -20.29 7.33 21.84
C CYS A 4 -20.29 7.10 20.32
N PRO A 5 -19.18 6.70 19.68
CA PRO A 5 -19.22 6.39 18.27
C PRO A 5 -20.06 5.14 18.07
N ASP A 6 -21.02 5.21 17.16
CA ASP A 6 -21.91 4.11 16.74
C ASP A 6 -21.15 2.78 16.67
N ILE A 7 -21.40 1.92 17.66
CA ILE A 7 -20.94 0.54 17.67
C ILE A 7 -21.82 -0.16 16.62
N HIS A 8 -21.37 -0.17 15.37
CA HIS A 8 -21.89 -1.12 14.39
C HIS A 8 -21.83 -2.51 15.03
N PRO A 9 -22.95 -3.26 15.06
CA PRO A 9 -22.95 -4.58 15.70
C PRO A 9 -21.82 -5.41 15.08
N LEU A 10 -20.95 -5.94 15.94
CA LEU A 10 -19.81 -6.76 15.54
C LEU A 10 -20.34 -7.92 14.70
N VAL A 11 -20.05 -7.88 13.40
CA VAL A 11 -20.45 -8.94 12.46
C VAL A 11 -19.87 -10.27 12.96
N PRO A 12 -20.69 -11.33 13.13
CA PRO A 12 -20.22 -12.61 13.66
C PRO A 12 -19.04 -13.19 12.88
N VAL A 13 -18.09 -13.80 13.59
CA VAL A 13 -16.85 -14.37 13.02
C VAL A 13 -17.13 -15.39 11.92
N HIS A 14 -18.16 -16.22 12.07
CA HIS A 14 -18.52 -17.21 11.06
C HIS A 14 -18.97 -16.55 9.75
N LEU A 15 -19.71 -15.44 9.83
CA LEU A 15 -20.17 -14.69 8.66
C LEU A 15 -18.99 -14.03 7.94
N ARG A 16 -18.02 -13.48 8.69
CA ARG A 16 -16.77 -12.95 8.14
C ARG A 16 -15.98 -14.01 7.36
N LYS A 17 -15.85 -15.22 7.91
CA LYS A 17 -15.17 -16.34 7.26
C LYS A 17 -15.84 -16.75 5.95
N SER A 18 -17.17 -16.83 5.93
CA SER A 18 -17.92 -17.21 4.74
C SER A 18 -17.89 -16.13 3.65
N LEU A 19 -17.90 -14.84 4.03
CA LEU A 19 -17.98 -13.73 3.08
C LEU A 19 -16.62 -13.20 2.61
N SER A 20 -15.52 -13.52 3.29
CA SER A 20 -14.22 -12.86 3.05
C SER A 20 -13.73 -12.96 1.62
N ARG A 21 -13.91 -14.11 0.95
CA ARG A 21 -13.55 -14.30 -0.45
C ARG A 21 -14.37 -13.39 -1.37
N GLY A 22 -15.68 -13.31 -1.15
CA GLY A 22 -16.58 -12.46 -1.94
C GLY A 22 -16.25 -10.98 -1.77
N ILE A 23 -16.05 -10.53 -0.53
CA ILE A 23 -15.73 -9.13 -0.22
C ILE A 23 -14.34 -8.74 -0.75
N ALA A 24 -13.34 -9.62 -0.62
CA ALA A 24 -12.02 -9.39 -1.20
C ALA A 24 -12.12 -9.26 -2.73
N ARG A 25 -12.86 -10.16 -3.39
CA ARG A 25 -13.09 -10.10 -4.84
C ARG A 25 -13.80 -8.81 -5.25
N GLU A 26 -14.84 -8.40 -4.53
CA GLU A 26 -15.56 -7.14 -4.78
C GLU A 26 -14.61 -5.94 -4.72
N ALA A 27 -13.69 -5.89 -3.75
CA ALA A 27 -12.69 -4.81 -3.66
C ALA A 27 -11.78 -4.75 -4.90
N PHE A 28 -11.36 -5.90 -5.44
CA PHE A 28 -10.58 -5.96 -6.68
C PHE A 28 -11.41 -5.54 -7.91
N GLU A 29 -12.67 -5.95 -7.99
CA GLU A 29 -13.57 -5.53 -9.07
C GLU A 29 -13.84 -4.02 -9.05
N LEU A 30 -14.05 -3.44 -7.87
CA LEU A 30 -14.16 -1.99 -7.69
C LEU A 30 -12.86 -1.27 -8.09
N ALA A 31 -11.71 -1.81 -7.68
CA ALA A 31 -10.40 -1.26 -8.07
C ALA A 31 -10.17 -1.33 -9.58
N ALA A 32 -10.69 -2.34 -10.28
CA ALA A 32 -10.61 -2.45 -11.73
C ALA A 32 -11.43 -1.38 -12.46
N ARG A 33 -12.58 -0.98 -11.91
CA ARG A 33 -13.44 0.06 -12.49
C ARG A 33 -12.86 1.47 -12.33
N ASP A 34 -12.07 1.67 -11.28
CA ASP A 34 -11.37 2.92 -10.95
C ASP A 34 -9.85 2.68 -10.93
N ASP A 35 -9.34 2.06 -12.01
CA ASP A 35 -7.93 1.69 -12.13
C ASP A 35 -7.07 2.91 -12.48
N GLY A 36 -5.94 3.03 -11.78
CA GLY A 36 -5.03 4.15 -11.94
C GLY A 36 -4.16 4.09 -13.20
N ASP A 37 -3.96 5.25 -13.82
CA ASP A 37 -3.03 5.43 -14.93
C ASP A 37 -1.87 6.35 -14.53
N MET A 38 -0.69 5.75 -14.35
CA MET A 38 0.50 6.48 -13.95
C MET A 38 1.01 7.43 -15.04
N ALA A 39 0.84 7.11 -16.32
CA ALA A 39 1.25 8.00 -17.40
C ALA A 39 0.46 9.31 -17.33
N ARG A 40 -0.87 9.21 -17.13
CA ARG A 40 -1.73 10.39 -16.89
C ARG A 40 -1.36 11.17 -15.64
N VAL A 41 -0.96 10.49 -14.56
CA VAL A 41 -0.45 11.18 -13.35
C VAL A 41 0.82 11.97 -13.66
N ILE A 42 1.79 11.36 -14.36
CA ILE A 42 3.05 12.01 -14.74
C ILE A 42 2.78 13.21 -15.65
N GLU A 43 1.95 13.04 -16.69
CA GLU A 43 1.52 14.12 -17.59
C GLU A 43 0.84 15.26 -16.84
N ALA A 44 -0.08 14.94 -15.92
CA ALA A 44 -0.75 15.93 -15.08
C ALA A 44 0.22 16.68 -14.15
N THR A 45 1.43 16.17 -13.92
CA THR A 45 2.48 16.86 -13.15
C THR A 45 3.47 17.64 -14.02
N ALA A 46 3.38 17.58 -15.35
CA ALA A 46 4.29 18.28 -16.25
C ALA A 46 4.30 19.81 -16.01
N GLY A 47 3.17 20.41 -15.65
CA GLY A 47 3.09 21.86 -15.35
C GLY A 47 3.42 22.26 -13.92
N LEU A 48 3.95 21.35 -13.08
CA LEU A 48 4.19 21.61 -11.66
C LEU A 48 5.37 22.56 -11.45
N THR A 49 5.15 23.57 -10.61
CA THR A 49 6.14 24.57 -10.19
C THR A 49 6.19 24.68 -8.66
N ARG A 50 7.14 25.46 -8.13
CA ARG A 50 7.25 25.72 -6.68
C ARG A 50 6.13 26.62 -6.13
N HIS A 51 5.42 27.33 -7.00
CA HIS A 51 4.37 28.26 -6.57
C HIS A 51 3.17 27.53 -5.97
N ALA A 52 2.76 27.92 -4.76
CA ALA A 52 1.68 27.26 -4.02
C ALA A 52 0.35 27.23 -4.78
N SER A 53 0.00 28.29 -5.52
CA SER A 53 -1.21 28.33 -6.36
C SER A 53 -1.18 27.27 -7.47
N ASN A 54 -0.05 27.16 -8.18
CA ASN A 54 0.14 26.13 -9.19
C ASN A 54 0.08 24.72 -8.59
N GLN A 55 0.72 24.48 -7.44
CA GLN A 55 0.64 23.19 -6.72
C GLN A 55 -0.80 22.83 -6.33
N ARG A 56 -1.60 23.78 -5.83
CA ARG A 56 -3.01 23.57 -5.50
C ARG A 56 -3.84 23.20 -6.73
N ARG A 57 -3.63 23.93 -7.84
CA ARG A 57 -4.33 23.69 -9.12
C ARG A 57 -3.99 22.30 -9.67
N VAL A 58 -2.71 21.96 -9.76
CA VAL A 58 -2.23 20.65 -10.21
C VAL A 58 -2.76 19.54 -9.29
N GLY A 59 -2.67 19.74 -7.96
CA GLY A 59 -3.19 18.78 -6.99
C GLY A 59 -4.69 18.54 -7.11
N THR A 60 -5.47 19.58 -7.41
CA THR A 60 -6.92 19.47 -7.62
C THR A 60 -7.24 18.67 -8.89
N ARG A 61 -6.47 18.86 -9.96
CA ARG A 61 -6.60 18.03 -11.18
C ARG A 61 -6.26 16.57 -10.91
N LEU A 62 -5.18 16.31 -10.18
CA LEU A 62 -4.73 14.95 -9.85
C LEU A 62 -5.78 14.18 -9.04
N ARG A 63 -6.46 14.83 -8.08
CA ARG A 63 -7.53 14.19 -7.29
C ARG A 63 -8.73 13.71 -8.11
N LYS A 64 -8.89 14.20 -9.34
CA LYS A 64 -9.97 13.81 -10.24
C LYS A 64 -9.57 12.66 -11.16
N LEU A 65 -8.32 12.23 -11.15
CA LEU A 65 -7.87 11.11 -11.97
C LEU A 65 -8.30 9.79 -11.32
N PRO A 66 -8.74 8.80 -12.13
CA PRO A 66 -9.06 7.47 -11.64
C PRO A 66 -7.93 6.84 -10.86
N GLY A 67 -8.29 6.07 -9.82
CA GLY A 67 -7.36 5.37 -8.94
C GLY A 67 -6.49 6.28 -8.07
N VAL A 68 -6.57 7.61 -8.17
CA VAL A 68 -5.83 8.51 -7.28
C VAL A 68 -6.52 8.55 -5.91
N VAL A 69 -5.87 7.91 -4.94
CA VAL A 69 -6.39 7.76 -3.59
C VAL A 69 -6.09 8.98 -2.73
N ARG A 70 -4.90 9.58 -2.89
CA ARG A 70 -4.49 10.74 -2.08
C ARG A 70 -3.56 11.66 -2.81
N VAL A 71 -3.78 12.97 -2.65
CA VAL A 71 -2.86 14.02 -3.08
C VAL A 71 -2.59 14.97 -1.93
N ALA A 72 -1.33 15.05 -1.53
CA ALA A 72 -0.84 15.92 -0.47
C ALA A 72 0.32 16.79 -0.96
N ARG A 73 0.53 17.95 -0.32
CA ARG A 73 1.77 18.72 -0.52
C ARG A 73 2.93 17.98 0.18
N SER A 74 4.11 18.05 -0.42
CA SER A 74 5.32 17.42 0.12
C SER A 74 6.52 18.30 -0.19
N GLY A 75 6.92 19.14 0.78
CA GLY A 75 7.94 20.17 0.56
C GLY A 75 7.56 21.10 -0.60
N ASP A 76 8.49 21.26 -1.55
CA ASP A 76 8.32 22.08 -2.77
C ASP A 76 7.49 21.42 -3.87
N GLY A 77 6.90 20.26 -3.60
CA GLY A 77 6.22 19.43 -4.58
C GLY A 77 4.91 18.82 -4.09
N LEU A 78 4.51 17.74 -4.75
CA LEU A 78 3.30 16.97 -4.44
C LEU A 78 3.67 15.52 -4.15
N SER A 79 2.93 14.89 -3.26
CA SER A 79 2.88 13.45 -3.10
C SER A 79 1.51 12.96 -3.58
N VAL A 80 1.53 11.99 -4.49
CA VAL A 80 0.36 11.35 -5.07
C VAL A 80 0.40 9.87 -4.72
N ALA A 81 -0.66 9.33 -4.16
CA ALA A 81 -0.86 7.90 -3.99
C ALA A 81 -1.85 7.44 -5.07
N LEU A 82 -1.42 6.52 -5.91
CA LEU A 82 -2.19 5.93 -6.99
C LEU A 82 -2.39 4.44 -6.71
N ARG A 83 -3.63 3.96 -6.79
CA ARG A 83 -3.98 2.54 -6.76
C ARG A 83 -4.08 2.02 -8.19
N THR A 84 -3.52 0.85 -8.42
CA THR A 84 -3.62 0.11 -9.66
C THR A 84 -3.85 -1.37 -9.39
N ARG A 85 -4.67 -2.04 -10.18
CA ARG A 85 -4.83 -3.51 -10.20
C ARG A 85 -3.87 -4.09 -11.23
N ARG A 86 -2.95 -4.95 -10.83
CA ARG A 86 -1.93 -5.50 -11.74
C ARG A 86 -1.78 -6.99 -11.51
N GLU A 87 -1.45 -7.71 -12.57
CA GLU A 87 -0.87 -9.04 -12.44
C GLU A 87 0.60 -8.87 -12.03
N MET A 88 0.98 -9.50 -10.94
CA MET A 88 2.36 -9.56 -10.47
C MET A 88 2.89 -10.96 -10.70
N ILE A 89 4.01 -11.02 -11.41
CA ILE A 89 4.80 -12.23 -11.58
C ILE A 89 5.85 -12.22 -10.47
N LEU A 90 5.74 -13.16 -9.54
CA LEU A 90 6.82 -13.45 -8.62
C LEU A 90 7.80 -14.37 -9.35
N LEU A 91 9.08 -14.02 -9.26
CA LEU A 91 10.18 -14.85 -9.73
C LEU A 91 10.99 -15.21 -8.50
N ASP A 92 11.20 -16.50 -8.26
CA ASP A 92 12.22 -16.97 -7.33
C ASP A 92 13.58 -17.13 -8.03
N GLU A 93 14.59 -17.59 -7.30
CA GLU A 93 15.95 -17.79 -7.81
C GLU A 93 16.01 -18.91 -8.87
N GLU A 94 15.02 -19.81 -8.92
CA GLU A 94 14.93 -20.96 -9.83
C GLU A 94 14.04 -20.70 -11.05
N GLY A 95 13.33 -19.55 -11.07
CA GLY A 95 12.50 -19.10 -12.18
C GLY A 95 11.06 -19.60 -12.16
N GLU A 96 10.57 -20.20 -11.06
CA GLU A 96 9.15 -20.54 -10.95
C GLU A 96 8.30 -19.26 -10.94
N GLN A 97 7.32 -19.24 -11.84
CA GLN A 97 6.42 -18.12 -12.06
C GLN A 97 5.12 -18.32 -11.28
N PHE A 98 5.00 -17.72 -10.11
CA PHE A 98 3.69 -17.52 -9.51
C PHE A 98 3.09 -16.22 -10.03
N ARG A 99 1.91 -16.30 -10.65
CA ARG A 99 1.15 -15.16 -11.15
C ARG A 99 -0.02 -14.91 -10.23
N GLU A 100 -0.07 -13.71 -9.68
CA GLU A 100 -1.18 -13.30 -8.83
C GLU A 100 -1.60 -11.89 -9.19
N GLU A 101 -2.92 -11.70 -9.23
CA GLU A 101 -3.47 -10.36 -9.31
C GLU A 101 -3.37 -9.66 -7.96
N VAL A 102 -2.80 -8.46 -7.94
CA VAL A 102 -2.57 -7.70 -6.71
C VAL A 102 -3.09 -6.26 -6.86
N LEU A 103 -3.49 -5.68 -5.73
CA LEU A 103 -3.68 -4.24 -5.64
C LEU A 103 -2.32 -3.60 -5.35
N VAL A 104 -1.81 -2.80 -6.28
CA VAL A 104 -0.56 -2.06 -6.13
C VAL A 104 -0.87 -0.60 -5.87
N TYR A 105 -0.37 -0.09 -4.75
CA TYR A 105 -0.40 1.32 -4.40
C TYR A 105 0.98 1.89 -4.65
N THR A 106 1.08 2.90 -5.51
CA THR A 106 2.32 3.62 -5.77
C THR A 106 2.22 5.02 -5.20
N ARG A 107 3.11 5.37 -4.26
CA ARG A 107 3.30 6.76 -3.85
C ARG A 107 4.38 7.37 -4.70
N VAL A 108 4.01 8.36 -5.50
CA VAL A 108 4.92 9.20 -6.27
C VAL A 108 5.06 10.54 -5.59
N ARG A 109 6.29 10.90 -5.21
CA ARG A 109 6.62 12.28 -4.87
C ARG A 109 7.22 12.93 -6.10
N VAL A 110 6.64 14.07 -6.49
CA VAL A 110 7.12 14.88 -7.61
C VAL A 110 7.53 16.24 -7.08
N ALA A 111 8.77 16.64 -7.39
CA ALA A 111 9.30 17.95 -7.02
C ALA A 111 9.89 18.66 -8.25
N PRO A 112 9.64 19.98 -8.40
CA PRO A 112 10.29 20.78 -9.44
C PRO A 112 11.80 20.92 -9.17
N ALA A 113 12.61 20.65 -10.18
CA ALA A 113 14.06 20.85 -10.18
C ALA A 113 14.46 21.82 -11.31
N PRO A 114 15.68 22.40 -11.31
CA PRO A 114 16.14 23.19 -12.44
C PRO A 114 16.03 22.38 -13.74
N HIS A 115 15.27 22.90 -14.70
CA HIS A 115 15.04 22.31 -16.04
C HIS A 115 14.36 20.92 -16.09
N ARG A 116 14.02 20.30 -14.95
CA ARG A 116 13.38 18.96 -14.90
C ARG A 116 12.46 18.78 -13.70
N ARG A 117 11.75 17.65 -13.63
CA ARG A 117 11.03 17.22 -12.41
C ARG A 117 11.71 15.99 -11.86
N ARG A 118 11.81 15.91 -10.54
CA ARG A 118 12.33 14.72 -9.84
C ARG A 118 11.15 13.92 -9.34
N TYR A 119 11.16 12.63 -9.66
CA TYR A 119 10.19 11.67 -9.17
C TYR A 119 10.88 10.72 -8.20
N SER A 120 10.23 10.42 -7.07
CA SER A 120 10.63 9.29 -6.23
C SER A 120 9.40 8.45 -5.92
N MET A 121 9.57 7.13 -5.97
CA MET A 121 8.47 6.19 -5.90
C MET A 121 8.73 5.13 -4.85
N VAL A 122 7.68 4.75 -4.14
CA VAL A 122 7.62 3.55 -3.30
C VAL A 122 6.28 2.88 -3.53
N ARG A 123 6.24 1.56 -3.36
CA ARG A 123 5.05 0.75 -3.57
C ARG A 123 4.68 -0.05 -2.34
N VAL A 124 3.39 -0.33 -2.22
CA VAL A 124 2.83 -1.34 -1.35
C VAL A 124 1.90 -2.17 -2.21
N SER A 125 1.98 -3.50 -2.13
CA SER A 125 1.03 -4.37 -2.82
C SER A 125 0.27 -5.22 -1.81
N PHE A 126 -0.97 -5.56 -2.14
CA PHE A 126 -1.81 -6.48 -1.36
C PHE A 126 -2.32 -7.60 -2.26
N SER A 127 -2.11 -8.84 -1.80
CA SER A 127 -2.72 -10.02 -2.43
C SER A 127 -4.20 -10.17 -2.06
N PRO A 128 -4.99 -10.89 -2.87
CA PRO A 128 -6.33 -11.35 -2.53
C PRO A 128 -6.34 -12.10 -1.19
N HIS A 129 -5.30 -12.89 -0.92
CA HIS A 129 -5.15 -13.58 0.35
C HIS A 129 -5.07 -12.60 1.52
N ALA A 130 -4.24 -11.56 1.42
CA ALA A 130 -4.09 -10.55 2.47
C ALA A 130 -5.43 -9.85 2.78
N LEU A 131 -6.20 -9.49 1.76
CA LEU A 131 -7.54 -8.90 1.94
C LEU A 131 -8.52 -9.87 2.59
N GLN A 132 -8.53 -11.14 2.16
CA GLN A 132 -9.36 -12.18 2.79
C GLN A 132 -9.04 -12.32 4.28
N ARG A 133 -7.75 -12.34 4.63
CA ARG A 133 -7.31 -12.43 6.02
C ARG A 133 -7.73 -11.21 6.84
N LEU A 134 -7.60 -10.01 6.30
CA LEU A 134 -8.10 -8.80 6.97
C LEU A 134 -9.59 -8.93 7.29
N VAL A 135 -10.43 -9.33 6.33
CA VAL A 135 -11.88 -9.46 6.55
C VAL A 135 -12.21 -10.51 7.61
N GLN A 136 -11.49 -11.64 7.59
CA GLN A 136 -11.68 -12.74 8.54
C GLN A 136 -11.30 -12.39 9.97
N ARG A 137 -10.25 -11.59 10.14
CA ARG A 137 -9.49 -11.48 11.39
C ARG A 137 -9.54 -10.09 12.03
N SER A 138 -10.08 -9.10 11.33
CA SER A 138 -10.23 -7.74 11.86
C SER A 138 -11.70 -7.35 12.03
N THR A 139 -11.90 -6.18 12.64
CA THR A 139 -13.20 -5.53 12.77
C THR A 139 -13.57 -4.67 11.56
N CYS A 140 -12.84 -4.74 10.44
CA CYS A 140 -13.13 -3.93 9.26
C CYS A 140 -14.58 -4.10 8.79
N GLY A 141 -15.16 -3.03 8.24
CA GLY A 141 -16.51 -3.09 7.66
C GLY A 141 -16.57 -4.10 6.51
N LEU A 142 -17.70 -4.78 6.36
CA LEU A 142 -17.93 -5.71 5.24
C LEU A 142 -18.29 -4.99 3.93
N VAL A 143 -18.64 -3.71 4.01
CA VAL A 143 -18.92 -2.86 2.86
C VAL A 143 -17.80 -1.83 2.73
N GLY A 144 -17.37 -1.56 1.50
CA GLY A 144 -16.36 -0.55 1.23
C GLY A 144 -14.93 -0.96 1.61
N LEU A 145 -14.62 -2.25 1.60
CA LEU A 145 -13.29 -2.79 1.91
C LEU A 145 -12.16 -2.03 1.20
N LEU A 146 -12.36 -1.70 -0.08
CA LEU A 146 -11.36 -1.00 -0.88
C LEU A 146 -10.90 0.31 -0.25
N ARG A 147 -11.82 1.10 0.34
CA ARG A 147 -11.48 2.35 1.02
C ARG A 147 -10.66 2.12 2.28
N PHE A 148 -10.87 1.00 2.99
CA PHE A 148 -10.02 0.65 4.12
C PHE A 148 -8.60 0.28 3.66
N ILE A 149 -8.48 -0.48 2.57
CA ILE A 149 -7.16 -0.83 2.01
C ILE A 149 -6.43 0.41 1.49
N ASP A 150 -7.15 1.35 0.87
CA ASP A 150 -6.62 2.67 0.48
C ASP A 150 -5.94 3.38 1.66
N ASP A 151 -6.62 3.46 2.79
CA ASP A 151 -6.13 4.11 4.00
C ASP A 151 -4.95 3.35 4.65
N GLU A 152 -4.99 2.03 4.66
CA GLU A 152 -3.89 1.16 5.10
C GLU A 152 -2.65 1.35 4.22
N ALA A 153 -2.80 1.32 2.90
CA ALA A 153 -1.71 1.53 1.94
C ALA A 153 -1.03 2.89 2.15
N ILE A 154 -1.82 3.95 2.37
CA ILE A 154 -1.31 5.30 2.64
C ILE A 154 -0.47 5.31 3.91
N ALA A 155 -0.92 4.65 4.98
CA ALA A 155 -0.16 4.53 6.21
C ALA A 155 1.15 3.77 5.94
N LEU A 156 1.10 2.67 5.17
CA LEU A 156 2.24 1.82 4.86
C LEU A 156 3.36 2.51 4.06
N PHE A 157 3.12 3.61 3.36
CA PHE A 157 4.22 4.34 2.71
C PHE A 157 5.18 5.06 3.67
N GLY A 158 4.84 5.21 4.95
CA GLY A 158 5.61 5.97 5.93
C GLY A 158 7.03 5.46 6.22
N GLY A 159 7.36 4.21 5.88
CA GLY A 159 8.64 3.55 6.19
C GLY A 159 8.91 3.34 7.69
N ARG A 160 8.38 4.20 8.56
CA ARG A 160 8.40 4.08 10.02
C ARG A 160 7.52 2.92 10.47
N GLY A 161 8.05 2.10 11.39
CA GLY A 161 7.34 0.97 11.98
C GLY A 161 7.25 -0.27 11.10
N LEU A 162 8.07 -0.37 10.04
CA LEU A 162 8.35 -1.65 9.40
C LEU A 162 9.43 -2.35 10.22
N VAL A 163 9.12 -3.51 10.76
CA VAL A 163 10.03 -4.29 11.61
C VAL A 163 10.47 -5.52 10.81
N GLU A 164 11.78 -5.74 10.76
CA GLU A 164 12.36 -6.94 10.18
C GLU A 164 12.35 -8.05 11.23
N GLN A 165 11.78 -9.19 10.86
CA GLN A 165 11.90 -10.41 11.65
C GLN A 165 13.11 -11.20 11.11
N THR A 166 14.15 -11.31 11.93
CA THR A 166 15.35 -12.09 11.62
C THR A 166 15.05 -13.59 11.67
N GLY A 167 15.40 -14.30 10.60
CA GLY A 167 15.15 -15.73 10.39
C GLY A 167 15.68 -16.19 9.03
N ALA A 168 15.52 -17.48 8.70
CA ALA A 168 15.94 -18.04 7.41
C ALA A 168 15.23 -17.35 6.22
N ASP A 169 13.95 -17.03 6.39
CA ASP A 169 13.18 -16.20 5.47
C ASP A 169 12.97 -14.82 6.08
N ARG A 170 13.59 -13.78 5.50
CA ARG A 170 13.41 -12.39 5.95
C ARG A 170 11.97 -11.97 5.74
N CYS A 171 11.21 -11.89 6.83
CA CYS A 171 9.83 -11.41 6.84
C CYS A 171 9.77 -10.01 7.44
N TYR A 172 8.96 -9.15 6.84
CA TYR A 172 8.72 -7.81 7.34
C TYR A 172 7.28 -7.70 7.81
N HIS A 173 7.08 -7.10 8.99
CA HIS A 173 5.75 -6.84 9.50
C HIS A 173 5.57 -5.37 9.86
N ARG A 174 4.31 -4.95 9.86
CA ARG A 174 3.92 -3.60 10.24
C ARG A 174 2.53 -3.57 10.82
N SER A 175 2.34 -2.82 11.91
CA SER A 175 1.04 -2.58 12.51
C SER A 175 0.04 -2.09 11.48
N ALA A 176 -1.10 -2.75 11.42
CA ALA A 176 -2.27 -2.24 10.71
C ALA A 176 -2.95 -1.15 11.56
N ARG A 177 -3.96 -0.48 10.99
CA ARG A 177 -4.83 0.42 11.77
C ARG A 177 -5.87 -0.36 12.59
N TYR A 178 -6.07 -1.63 12.24
CA TYR A 178 -6.85 -2.59 13.00
C TYR A 178 -5.94 -3.38 13.95
N ASP A 179 -6.56 -4.09 14.90
CA ASP A 179 -5.87 -4.96 15.84
C ASP A 179 -5.19 -6.13 15.10
N GLY A 180 -3.91 -5.97 14.78
CA GLY A 180 -3.15 -6.91 13.97
C GLY A 180 -1.99 -6.28 13.19
N VAL A 181 -1.29 -7.10 12.41
CA VAL A 181 -0.16 -6.69 11.57
C VAL A 181 -0.32 -7.15 10.13
N TRP A 182 0.16 -6.33 9.21
CA TRP A 182 0.47 -6.72 7.84
C TRP A 182 1.83 -7.41 7.83
N ALA A 183 1.89 -8.63 7.27
CA ALA A 183 3.12 -9.39 7.11
C ALA A 183 3.41 -9.62 5.62
N GLY A 184 4.68 -9.50 5.24
CA GLY A 184 5.09 -9.54 3.85
C GLY A 184 6.60 -9.48 3.65
N GLN A 185 7.02 -9.08 2.46
CA GLN A 185 8.42 -9.03 2.05
C GLN A 185 8.75 -7.69 1.37
N MET A 186 10.03 -7.33 1.40
CA MET A 186 10.57 -6.18 0.67
C MET A 186 11.07 -6.61 -0.70
N ASP A 187 10.28 -6.31 -1.72
CA ASP A 187 10.54 -6.63 -3.12
C ASP A 187 11.02 -5.40 -3.90
N ARG A 188 11.37 -5.63 -5.17
CA ARG A 188 11.58 -4.57 -6.16
C ARG A 188 10.73 -4.84 -7.38
N SER A 189 9.87 -3.90 -7.72
CA SER A 189 9.06 -3.95 -8.93
C SER A 189 9.60 -2.97 -9.98
N MET A 190 9.45 -3.30 -11.26
CA MET A 190 9.89 -2.42 -12.33
C MET A 190 8.88 -1.29 -12.58
N VAL A 191 9.40 -0.14 -13.01
CA VAL A 191 8.61 0.92 -13.66
C VAL A 191 7.98 0.38 -14.94
N GLY A 192 6.80 0.89 -15.30
CA GLY A 192 6.16 0.52 -16.56
C GLY A 192 6.91 1.12 -17.75
N ASP A 193 7.14 0.33 -18.79
CA ASP A 193 7.90 0.78 -19.97
C ASP A 193 7.23 1.92 -20.75
N HIS A 194 5.91 2.06 -20.60
CA HIS A 194 5.11 3.11 -21.23
C HIS A 194 5.10 4.44 -20.44
N TRP A 195 5.78 4.52 -19.30
CA TRP A 195 5.77 5.74 -18.49
C TRP A 195 6.71 6.79 -19.09
N PRO A 196 6.27 8.06 -19.25
CA PRO A 196 7.07 9.10 -19.88
C PRO A 196 8.15 9.66 -18.93
N LEU A 197 9.02 8.78 -18.44
CA LEU A 197 10.12 9.06 -17.53
C LEU A 197 11.45 8.73 -18.18
N ARG A 198 12.48 9.47 -17.80
CA ARG A 198 13.88 9.18 -18.18
C ARG A 198 14.60 8.66 -16.95
N TYR A 199 15.38 7.61 -17.13
CA TYR A 199 16.13 6.93 -16.08
C TYR A 199 17.62 7.04 -16.41
N GLU A 200 18.46 7.24 -15.39
CA GLU A 200 19.91 7.32 -15.58
C GLU A 200 20.52 5.90 -15.60
N THR A 201 19.95 4.97 -14.84
CA THR A 201 20.37 3.57 -14.76
C THR A 201 19.19 2.60 -14.68
N ASP A 202 19.41 1.30 -14.94
CA ASP A 202 18.40 0.25 -14.70
C ASP A 202 18.03 0.10 -13.22
N ARG A 203 18.92 0.52 -12.30
CA ARG A 203 18.60 0.56 -10.88
C ARG A 203 17.51 1.58 -10.59
N ASP A 204 17.48 2.70 -11.32
CA ASP A 204 16.46 3.76 -11.17
C ASP A 204 15.10 3.34 -11.72
N ARG A 205 15.05 2.25 -12.49
CA ARG A 205 13.81 1.60 -12.95
C ARG A 205 13.20 0.68 -11.91
N ARG A 206 13.88 0.41 -10.78
CA ARG A 206 13.39 -0.44 -9.69
C ARG A 206 12.71 0.41 -8.61
N ILE A 207 11.45 0.11 -8.34
CA ILE A 207 10.65 0.73 -7.28
C ILE A 207 10.65 -0.22 -6.07
N PRO A 208 11.11 0.22 -4.89
CA PRO A 208 10.97 -0.54 -3.65
C PRO A 208 9.49 -0.81 -3.37
N THR A 209 9.15 -2.07 -3.15
CA THR A 209 7.77 -2.52 -2.89
C THR A 209 7.72 -3.28 -1.58
N PHE A 210 6.85 -2.88 -0.66
CA PHE A 210 6.44 -3.76 0.43
C PHE A 210 5.26 -4.63 -0.04
N SER A 211 5.52 -5.91 -0.28
CA SER A 211 4.52 -6.85 -0.76
C SER A 211 3.85 -7.54 0.40
N VAL A 212 2.66 -7.08 0.75
CA VAL A 212 1.84 -7.66 1.82
C VAL A 212 1.30 -9.00 1.35
N ARG A 213 1.69 -10.06 2.06
CA ARG A 213 1.28 -11.43 1.77
C ARG A 213 0.10 -11.88 2.62
N THR A 214 0.00 -11.36 3.84
CA THR A 214 -1.06 -11.76 4.78
C THR A 214 -1.32 -10.69 5.85
N PHE A 215 -2.40 -10.89 6.60
CA PHE A 215 -2.78 -10.11 7.79
C PHE A 215 -2.89 -11.05 8.98
N LEU A 216 -2.25 -10.75 10.10
CA LEU A 216 -2.28 -11.58 11.32
C LEU A 216 -3.00 -10.83 12.44
N SER A 217 -3.98 -11.46 13.08
CA SER A 217 -4.54 -10.97 14.35
C SER A 217 -3.63 -11.36 15.52
N PRO A 218 -3.80 -10.76 16.71
CA PRO A 218 -2.97 -11.08 17.88
C PRO A 218 -2.89 -12.58 18.19
N GLU A 219 -3.97 -13.33 18.00
CA GLU A 219 -4.05 -14.76 18.33
C GLU A 219 -3.25 -15.66 17.37
N GLU A 220 -2.84 -15.13 16.22
CA GLU A 220 -2.12 -15.89 15.19
C GLU A 220 -0.65 -15.51 15.09
N MET A 221 -0.23 -14.49 15.83
CA MET A 221 1.17 -14.11 15.91
C MET A 221 1.93 -15.11 16.78
N SER A 222 3.17 -15.42 16.41
CA SER A 222 4.08 -16.05 17.38
C SER A 222 4.27 -15.11 18.58
N PRO A 223 4.58 -15.63 19.78
CA PRO A 223 4.85 -14.78 20.94
C PRO A 223 5.92 -13.73 20.67
N SER A 224 6.96 -14.07 19.91
CA SER A 224 8.01 -13.15 19.49
C SER A 224 7.48 -12.00 18.62
N LEU A 225 6.63 -12.30 17.63
CA LEU A 225 6.03 -11.30 16.77
C LEU A 225 5.03 -10.43 17.56
N TRP A 226 4.23 -11.04 18.43
CA TRP A 226 3.26 -10.34 19.26
C TRP A 226 3.95 -9.34 20.21
N LEU A 227 4.98 -9.78 20.95
CA LEU A 227 5.75 -8.94 21.86
C LEU A 227 6.50 -7.82 21.12
N ALA A 228 7.11 -8.12 19.97
CA ALA A 228 7.77 -7.11 19.13
C ALA A 228 6.78 -6.05 18.64
N TRP A 229 5.57 -6.47 18.26
CA TRP A 229 4.49 -5.56 17.87
C TRP A 229 3.98 -4.69 19.02
N GLN A 230 3.93 -5.21 20.25
CA GLN A 230 3.61 -4.43 21.46
C GLN A 230 4.71 -3.43 21.86
N GLY A 231 5.86 -3.45 21.20
CA GLY A 231 6.99 -2.58 21.52
C GLY A 231 7.70 -2.97 22.82
N ASP A 232 7.68 -4.26 23.17
CA ASP A 232 8.42 -4.76 24.32
C ASP A 232 9.92 -4.82 24.01
N ASP A 233 10.67 -3.90 24.60
CA ASP A 233 12.12 -3.75 24.42
C ASP A 233 12.90 -4.98 24.91
N SER A 234 12.32 -5.87 25.73
CA SER A 234 13.03 -7.07 26.25
C SER A 234 13.42 -8.08 25.16
N LEU A 235 12.79 -8.04 23.98
CA LEU A 235 13.17 -8.85 22.82
C LEU A 235 14.32 -8.25 21.99
N SER A 236 14.71 -7.00 22.22
CA SER A 236 15.83 -6.37 21.53
C SER A 236 17.21 -6.85 22.01
N MET A 237 17.25 -7.62 23.12
CA MET A 237 18.51 -8.09 23.72
C MET A 237 19.01 -9.45 23.21
N ALA A 238 18.31 -10.06 22.24
CA ALA A 238 18.68 -11.36 21.67
C ALA A 238 19.22 -11.26 20.22
N SER A 239 19.85 -10.13 19.86
CA SER A 239 20.56 -9.96 18.58
C SER A 239 22.06 -10.20 18.71
#